data_AF-A0A661JDP9-F1
#
_entry.id   AF-A0A661JDP9-F1
#
_cell.length_a   1.000
_cell.length_b   1.000
_cell.length_c   1.000
_cell.angle_alpha   90.00
_cell.angle_beta   90.00
_cell.angle_gamma   90.00
#
_symmetry.space_group_name_H-M   'P 1'
#
loop_
_entity.id
_entity.type
_entity.pdbx_description
1 polymer ?
#
loop_
_entity_poly.entity_id
_entity_poly.type
_entity_poly.pdbx_seq_one_letter_code
_entity_poly.pdbx_strand_id
1 'polypeptide(L)' 'MRRALLLPLGLLVVIYCLFPFFWTVVTALKPPQEVFSLPIRYLPKALSAENFVEVFHKRPFSRYIFNSLIVATGGTLLTL' A
#
# COMPACT_ATOMS: atom_id res chain seq x y z
N MET A 1 -20.85 -7.58 -30.36
CA MET A 1 -21.44 -7.87 -29.03
C MET A 1 -20.43 -8.44 -28.03
N ARG A 2 -19.70 -9.54 -28.31
CA ARG A 2 -18.70 -10.10 -27.36
C ARG A 2 -17.63 -9.11 -26.86
N ARG A 3 -17.00 -8.34 -27.75
CA ARG A 3 -16.01 -7.31 -27.36
C ARG A 3 -16.59 -6.18 -26.49
N ALA A 4 -17.85 -5.82 -26.71
CA ALA A 4 -18.54 -4.78 -25.94
C ALA A 4 -18.81 -5.20 -24.48
N LEU A 5 -18.87 -6.50 -24.20
CA LEU A 5 -19.02 -7.04 -22.84
C LEU A 5 -17.66 -7.33 -22.16
N LEU A 6 -16.62 -7.64 -22.94
CA LEU A 6 -15.28 -7.90 -22.42
C LEU A 6 -14.61 -6.64 -21.86
N LEU A 7 -14.83 -5.48 -22.49
CA LEU A 7 -14.24 -4.21 -22.04
C LEU A 7 -14.73 -3.77 -20.63
N PRO A 8 -16.04 -3.69 -20.33
CA PRO A 8 -16.50 -3.31 -19.00
C PRO A 8 -16.14 -4.36 -17.94
N LEU A 9 -16.14 -5.65 -18.29
CA LEU A 9 -15.69 -6.71 -17.39
C LEU A 9 -14.20 -6.56 -17.05
N GLY A 10 -13.35 -6.32 -18.06
CA GLY A 10 -11.93 -6.05 -17.84
C GLY A 10 -11.70 -4.82 -16.96
N LEU A 11 -12.46 -3.75 -17.17
CA LEU A 11 -12.39 -2.54 -16.33
C LEU A 11 -12.77 -2.84 -14.87
N LEU A 12 -13.82 -3.63 -14.64
CA LEU A 12 -14.21 -4.04 -13.28
C LEU A 12 -13.11 -4.85 -12.59
N VAL A 13 -12.47 -5.77 -13.31
CA VAL A 13 -11.34 -6.54 -12.76
C VAL A 13 -10.18 -5.61 -12.40
N VAL A 14 -9.84 -4.65 -13.26
CA VAL A 14 -8.79 -3.66 -12.97
C VAL A 14 -9.13 -2.84 -11.73
N ILE A 15 -10.35 -2.31 -11.62
CA ILE A 15 -10.79 -1.55 -10.45
C ILE A 15 -10.70 -2.41 -9.19
N TYR A 16 -11.18 -3.65 -9.24
CA TYR A 16 -11.12 -4.58 -8.12
C TYR A 16 -9.69 -4.87 -7.67
N CYS A 17 -8.78 -5.11 -8.63
CA CYS A 17 -7.36 -5.35 -8.33
C CYS A 17 -6.65 -4.12 -7.80
N LEU A 18 -6.98 -2.91 -8.28
CA LEU A 18 -6.34 -1.66 -7.86
C LEU A 18 -6.93 -1.07 -6.57
N PHE A 19 -8.18 -1.40 -6.23
CA PHE A 19 -8.85 -0.91 -5.04
C PHE A 19 -8.04 -1.10 -3.73
N PRO A 20 -7.47 -2.29 -3.42
CA PRO A 20 -6.68 -2.45 -2.21
C PRO A 20 -5.43 -1.55 -2.21
N PHE A 21 -4.78 -1.34 -3.35
CA PHE A 21 -3.62 -0.43 -3.45
C PHE A 21 -4.02 1.03 -3.25
N PHE A 22 -5.14 1.45 -3.84
CA PHE A 22 -5.72 2.77 -3.59
C PHE A 22 -5.98 2.97 -2.10
N TRP A 23 -6.58 1.97 -1.43
CA TRP A 23 -6.84 2.02 0.01
C TRP A 23 -5.56 2.12 0.84
N THR A 24 -4.51 1.37 0.47
CA THR A 24 -3.20 1.43 1.14
C THR A 24 -2.57 2.82 1.02
N VAL A 25 -2.56 3.41 -0.17
CA VAL A 25 -1.99 4.76 -0.39
C VAL A 25 -2.76 5.81 0.40
N VAL A 26 -4.09 5.78 0.31
CA VAL A 26 -4.96 6.70 1.04
C VAL A 26 -4.75 6.58 2.55
N THR A 27 -4.64 5.36 3.07
CA THR A 27 -4.44 5.13 4.50
C THR A 27 -3.04 5.53 4.96
N ALA A 28 -2.01 5.31 4.15
CA ALA A 28 -0.65 5.75 4.47
C ALA A 28 -0.53 7.28 4.60
N LEU A 29 -1.35 8.03 3.86
CA LEU A 29 -1.37 9.50 3.85
C LEU A 29 -2.34 10.12 4.89
N LYS A 30 -3.07 9.30 5.68
CA LYS A 30 -3.93 9.80 6.76
C LYS A 30 -3.10 10.23 7.98
N PRO A 31 -3.49 11.26 8.73
CA PRO A 31 -2.95 11.51 10.06
C PRO A 31 -3.10 10.26 10.95
N PRO A 32 -2.12 9.95 11.84
CA PRO A 32 -2.13 8.72 12.63
C PRO A 32 -3.41 8.49 13.44
N GLN A 33 -4.03 9.57 13.93
CA GLN A 33 -5.25 9.51 14.74
C GLN A 33 -6.50 9.21 13.90
N GLU A 34 -6.46 9.44 12.59
CA GLU A 34 -7.58 9.22 11.67
C GLU A 34 -7.65 7.77 11.18
N VAL A 35 -6.54 7.03 11.18
CA VAL A 35 -6.47 5.64 10.67
C VAL A 35 -7.45 4.70 11.40
N PHE A 36 -7.62 4.90 12.72
CA PHE A 36 -8.50 4.09 13.57
C PHE A 36 -9.69 4.88 14.12
N SER A 37 -10.02 6.04 13.53
CA SER A 37 -11.14 6.86 14.00
C SER A 37 -12.50 6.24 13.65
N LEU A 38 -13.49 6.43 14.54
CA LEU A 38 -14.90 6.10 14.30
C LEU A 38 -15.70 7.41 14.20
N PRO A 39 -16.47 7.65 13.12
CA PRO A 39 -16.70 6.78 11.96
C PRO A 39 -15.47 6.64 11.03
N ILE A 40 -15.37 5.51 10.32
CA ILE A 40 -14.29 5.27 9.35
C ILE A 40 -14.37 6.31 8.25
N ARG A 41 -13.27 7.03 8.05
CA ARG A 41 -13.13 7.98 6.95
C ARG A 41 -12.46 7.32 5.77
N TYR A 42 -13.13 7.34 4.63
CA TYR A 42 -12.60 6.76 3.41
C TYR A 42 -11.48 7.62 2.80
N LEU A 43 -11.60 8.94 2.85
CA LEU A 43 -10.61 9.92 2.38
C LEU A 43 -10.00 10.69 3.57
N PRO A 44 -8.73 11.11 3.50
CA PRO A 44 -8.05 11.81 4.58
C PRO A 44 -8.59 13.23 4.71
N LYS A 45 -8.69 13.75 5.95
CA LYS A 45 -9.03 15.16 6.18
C LYS A 45 -7.93 16.11 5.68
N ALA A 46 -6.68 15.68 5.86
CA ALA A 46 -5.48 16.38 5.42
C ALA A 46 -4.43 15.34 5.04
N LEU A 47 -3.64 15.63 4.01
CA LEU A 47 -2.51 14.77 3.66
C LEU A 47 -1.41 14.92 4.73
N SER A 48 -0.96 13.80 5.27
CA SER A 48 0.10 13.75 6.26
C SER A 48 1.19 12.77 5.85
N ALA A 49 2.45 13.18 6.02
CA ALA A 49 3.61 12.33 5.86
C ALA A 49 4.11 11.76 7.20
N GLU A 50 3.41 12.02 8.31
CA GLU A 50 3.85 11.66 9.66
C GLU A 50 4.06 10.16 9.82
N ASN A 51 3.18 9.32 9.26
CA ASN A 51 3.32 7.86 9.31
C ASN A 51 4.66 7.39 8.71
N PHE A 52 5.14 8.05 7.65
CA PHE A 52 6.39 7.70 6.99
C PHE A 52 7.61 8.06 7.83
N VAL A 53 7.55 9.12 8.63
CA VAL A 53 8.63 9.50 9.54
C VAL A 53 8.57 8.65 10.81
N GLU A 54 7.37 8.47 11.35
CA GLU A 54 7.13 7.82 12.63
C GLU A 54 7.49 6.34 12.60
N VAL A 55 7.33 5.65 11.46
CA VAL A 55 7.70 4.23 11.32
C VAL A 55 9.18 3.98 11.58
N PHE A 56 10.07 4.93 11.22
CA PHE A 56 11.51 4.83 11.48
C PHE A 56 11.88 5.12 12.93
N HIS A 57 11.02 5.82 13.67
CA HIS A 57 11.24 6.15 15.08
C HIS A 57 10.65 5.09 16.02
N LYS A 58 9.47 4.55 15.70
CA LYS A 58 8.75 3.57 16.55
C LYS A 58 9.25 2.14 16.39
N ARG A 59 9.85 1.80 15.25
CA ARG A 59 10.30 0.45 14.92
C ARG A 59 11.67 0.52 14.26
N PRO A 60 12.50 -0.54 14.35
CA PRO A 60 13.76 -0.62 13.61
C PRO A 60 13.50 -0.90 12.12
N PHE A 61 12.71 -0.03 11.46
CA PHE A 61 12.21 -0.23 10.10
C PHE A 61 13.34 -0.29 9.07
N SER A 62 14.39 0.51 9.24
CA SER A 62 15.60 0.43 8.41
C SER A 62 16.24 -0.96 8.45
N ARG A 63 16.24 -1.62 9.62
CA ARG A 63 16.75 -2.98 9.76
C ARG A 63 15.87 -4.00 9.04
N TYR A 64 14.56 -3.80 9.02
CA TYR A 64 13.65 -4.67 8.26
C TYR A 64 13.91 -4.57 6.76
N ILE A 65 14.02 -3.34 6.22
CA ILE A 65 14.36 -3.11 4.81
C ILE A 65 15.70 -3.78 4.47
N PHE A 66 16.73 -3.57 5.30
CA PHE A 66 18.06 -4.13 5.06
C PHE A 66 18.08 -5.65 5.10
N ASN A 67 17.43 -6.26 6.10
CA ASN A 67 17.32 -7.73 6.19
C ASN A 67 16.59 -8.31 4.96
N SER A 68 15.48 -7.70 4.54
CA SER A 68 14.76 -8.13 3.34
C SER A 68 15.60 -8.01 2.08
N LEU A 69 16.38 -6.93 1.96
CA LEU A 69 17.28 -6.75 0.82
C LEU A 69 18.34 -7.85 0.77
N ILE A 70 18.99 -8.17 1.89
CA ILE A 70 19.99 -9.25 1.97
C ILE A 70 19.38 -10.60 1.57
N VAL A 71 18.20 -10.93 2.11
CA VAL A 71 17.55 -12.21 1.82
C VAL A 71 17.14 -12.30 0.34
N ALA A 72 16.56 -11.23 -0.20
CA ALA A 72 16.14 -11.19 -1.60
C ALA A 72 17.34 -11.31 -2.56
N THR A 73 18.38 -10.49 -2.36
CA THR A 73 19.57 -10.52 -3.23
C THR A 73 20.37 -11.79 -3.06
N GLY A 74 20.57 -12.25 -1.81
CA GLY A 74 21.24 -13.52 -1.53
C GLY A 74 20.51 -14.70 -2.16
N GLY A 75 19.18 -14.75 -2.03
CA GLY A 75 18.36 -15.77 -2.69
C GLY A 75 18.48 -15.73 -4.21
N THR A 76 18.41 -14.55 -4.82
CA THR A 76 18.60 -14.40 -6.28
C THR A 76 19.98 -14.86 -6.73
N LEU A 77 21.05 -14.43 -6.05
CA LEU A 77 22.42 -14.79 -6.41
C LEU A 77 22.72 -16.28 -6.25
N LEU A 78 22.12 -16.94 -5.26
CA LEU A 78 22.27 -18.38 -5.06
C LEU A 78 21.46 -19.22 -6.07
N THR A 79 20.40 -18.65 -6.64
CA THR A 79 19.51 -19.36 -7.59
C THR A 79 19.97 -19.19 -9.05
N LEU A 80 20.66 -18.10 -9.36
CA LEU A 80 21.30 -17.87 -10.67
C LEU A 80 22.43 -18.86 -10.92
#